data_AF-A0A970ET49-F1
#
_entry.id   AF-A0A970ET49-F1
#
_cell.length_a   1.000
_cell.length_b   1.000
_cell.length_c   1.000
_cell.angle_alpha   90.00
_cell.angle_beta   90.00
_cell.angle_gamma   90.00
#
_symmetry.space_group_name_H-M   'P 1'
#
loop_
_entity.id
_entity.type
_entity.pdbx_description
1 polymer ?
#
loop_
_entity_poly.entity_id
_entity_poly.type
_entity_poly.pdbx_seq_one_letter_code
_entity_poly.pdbx_strand_id
1 'polypeptide(L)'
;GGSAGSYSYVVGYLMADINADLLNPASWEKTPTPVLSAFTTEKEEGPGHCSFFTENGEIYVAYHAERPGEPGRRNTAIRKVVLNEFGFPLLNVVEIEEM
;
A
#
# COMPACT_ATOMS: atom_id res chain seq x y z
N GLY A 1 9.84 5.57 -4.65
CA GLY A 1 9.79 4.13 -4.96
C GLY A 1 11.21 3.60 -4.96
N GLY A 2 11.42 2.37 -4.52
CA GLY A 2 12.70 1.68 -4.66
C GLY A 2 12.69 0.66 -5.80
N SER A 3 13.61 -0.31 -5.74
CA SER A 3 13.80 -1.32 -6.80
C SER A 3 12.80 -2.47 -6.67
N ALA A 4 12.13 -2.82 -7.78
CA ALA A 4 11.05 -3.81 -7.88
C ALA A 4 11.43 -5.27 -7.55
N GLY A 5 12.72 -5.56 -7.36
CA GLY A 5 13.22 -6.89 -6.97
C GLY A 5 14.05 -6.83 -5.68
N SER A 6 13.74 -5.89 -4.78
CA SER A 6 14.46 -5.74 -3.52
C SER A 6 13.52 -5.27 -2.41
N TYR A 7 13.98 -5.38 -1.16
CA TYR A 7 13.27 -4.88 0.02
C TYR A 7 12.88 -3.39 -0.06
N SER A 8 13.57 -2.60 -0.92
CA SER A 8 13.33 -1.16 -1.08
C SER A 8 12.06 -0.83 -1.89
N TYR A 9 11.41 -1.82 -2.51
CA TYR A 9 10.14 -1.58 -3.20
C TYR A 9 9.06 -1.15 -2.21
N VAL A 10 8.29 -0.13 -2.60
CA VAL A 10 7.30 0.51 -1.73
C VAL A 10 6.14 1.08 -2.53
N VAL A 11 4.99 1.24 -1.88
CA VAL A 11 3.80 1.93 -2.40
C VAL A 11 3.73 3.34 -1.82
N GLY A 12 3.34 4.32 -2.62
CA GLY A 12 2.97 5.67 -2.21
C GLY A 12 1.69 6.11 -2.92
N TYR A 13 1.13 7.27 -2.55
CA TYR A 13 -0.05 7.82 -3.21
C TYR A 13 0.23 9.11 -3.97
N LEU A 14 -0.57 9.30 -5.02
CA LEU A 14 -0.93 10.60 -5.55
C LEU A 14 -2.41 10.83 -5.23
N MET A 15 -2.75 11.98 -4.68
CA MET A 15 -4.10 12.35 -4.27
C MET A 15 -4.55 13.59 -5.04
N ALA A 16 -5.81 13.62 -5.47
CA ALA A 16 -6.41 14.77 -6.14
C ALA A 16 -7.86 14.92 -5.67
N ASP A 17 -8.39 16.15 -5.71
CA ASP A 17 -9.82 16.38 -5.54
C ASP A 17 -10.60 15.71 -6.68
N ILE A 18 -11.75 15.13 -6.38
CA ILE A 18 -12.58 14.40 -7.36
C ILE A 18 -13.07 15.30 -8.51
N ASN A 19 -13.14 16.61 -8.29
CA ASN A 19 -13.58 17.60 -9.26
C ASN A 19 -12.42 18.36 -9.93
N ALA A 20 -11.16 18.02 -9.63
CA ALA A 20 -10.00 18.68 -10.22
C ALA A 20 -9.75 18.22 -11.67
N ASP A 21 -8.99 19.03 -12.41
CA ASP A 21 -8.45 18.62 -13.70
C ASP A 21 -7.33 17.59 -13.50
N LEU A 22 -7.63 16.32 -13.72
CA LEU A 22 -6.68 15.21 -13.52
C LEU A 22 -5.53 15.22 -14.54
N LEU A 23 -5.65 15.96 -15.65
CA LEU A 23 -4.57 16.14 -16.63
C LEU A 23 -3.57 17.22 -16.19
N ASN A 24 -3.93 18.07 -15.21
CA ASN A 24 -3.04 19.06 -14.64
C ASN A 24 -2.20 18.44 -13.49
N PRO A 25 -0.86 18.38 -13.61
CA PRO A 25 -0.01 17.84 -12.56
C PRO A 25 -0.14 18.57 -11.21
N ALA A 26 -0.50 19.85 -11.22
CA ALA A 26 -0.69 20.64 -9.99
C ALA A 26 -1.94 20.21 -9.19
N SER A 27 -2.85 19.44 -9.79
CA SER A 27 -4.00 18.86 -9.10
C SER A 27 -3.63 17.68 -8.20
N TRP A 28 -2.40 17.15 -8.32
CA TRP A 28 -1.95 15.95 -7.62
C TRP A 28 -0.97 16.29 -6.50
N GLU A 29 -1.29 15.86 -5.28
CA GLU A 29 -0.38 15.88 -4.14
C GLU A 29 0.26 14.50 -3.95
N LYS A 30 1.58 14.47 -3.79
CA LYS A 30 2.32 13.23 -3.52
C LYS A 30 2.56 13.06 -2.04
N THR A 31 2.31 11.87 -1.50
CA THR A 31 2.62 11.59 -0.09
C THR A 31 4.13 11.69 0.18
N PRO A 32 4.54 12.30 1.31
CA PRO A 32 5.96 12.47 1.63
C PRO A 32 6.63 11.16 2.05
N THR A 33 5.85 10.17 2.49
CA THR A 33 6.33 8.86 2.95
C THR A 33 5.61 7.72 2.22
N PRO A 34 6.22 6.52 2.17
CA PRO A 34 5.54 5.31 1.74
C PRO A 34 4.30 5.01 2.58
N VAL A 35 3.26 4.46 1.95
CA VAL A 35 2.05 3.95 2.62
C VAL A 35 2.08 2.44 2.82
N LEU A 36 3.00 1.75 2.12
CA LEU A 36 3.31 0.34 2.33
C LEU A 36 4.80 0.11 2.02
N SER A 37 5.51 -0.49 2.96
CA SER A 37 6.96 -0.74 2.90
C SER A 37 7.35 -1.89 3.82
N ALA A 38 8.57 -2.41 3.66
CA ALA A 38 9.15 -3.42 4.55
C ALA A 38 9.24 -2.98 6.03
N PHE A 39 9.14 -1.68 6.32
CA PHE A 39 9.16 -1.14 7.68
C PHE A 39 7.76 -1.00 8.30
N THR A 40 6.72 -1.16 7.50
CA THR A 40 5.32 -1.04 7.92
C THR A 40 4.59 -2.39 7.89
N THR A 41 5.24 -3.43 7.37
CA THR A 41 4.71 -4.79 7.26
C THR A 41 5.62 -5.76 8.01
N GLU A 42 5.05 -6.61 8.85
CA GLU A 42 5.81 -7.69 9.47
C GLU A 42 6.06 -8.83 8.48
N LYS A 43 7.29 -9.36 8.47
CA LYS A 43 7.68 -10.56 7.70
C LYS A 43 7.46 -10.45 6.18
N GLU A 44 7.48 -9.23 5.65
CA GLU A 44 7.32 -8.93 4.23
C GLU A 44 8.35 -7.90 3.79
N GLU A 45 9.03 -8.16 2.69
CA GLU A 45 10.01 -7.26 2.08
C GLU A 45 9.54 -6.79 0.71
N GLY A 46 9.81 -5.52 0.40
CA GLY A 46 9.52 -4.95 -0.92
C GLY A 46 8.04 -5.02 -1.35
N PRO A 47 7.05 -4.69 -0.48
CA PRO A 47 5.66 -4.76 -0.87
C PRO A 47 5.36 -3.74 -1.97
N GLY A 48 4.69 -4.17 -3.04
CA GLY A 48 4.35 -3.25 -4.13
C GLY A 48 3.53 -3.83 -5.28
N HIS A 49 3.39 -3.01 -6.32
CA HIS A 49 2.54 -3.26 -7.49
C HIS A 49 1.15 -3.76 -7.07
N CYS A 50 0.42 -2.90 -6.38
CA CYS A 50 -0.86 -3.24 -5.79
C CYS A 50 -2.04 -3.00 -6.74
N SER A 51 -3.13 -3.70 -6.46
CA SER A 51 -4.48 -3.44 -6.97
C SER A 51 -5.47 -3.40 -5.79
N PHE A 52 -6.66 -2.86 -6.03
CA PHE A 52 -7.73 -2.76 -5.05
C PHE A 52 -8.97 -3.53 -5.51
N PHE A 53 -9.68 -4.13 -4.56
CA PHE A 53 -10.96 -4.78 -4.81
C PHE A 53 -11.88 -4.62 -3.60
N THR A 54 -13.16 -4.91 -3.79
CA THR A 54 -14.18 -4.85 -2.74
C THR A 54 -14.83 -6.20 -2.52
N GLU A 55 -15.06 -6.57 -1.27
CA GLU A 55 -15.81 -7.76 -0.89
C GLU A 55 -16.67 -7.42 0.33
N ASN A 56 -17.98 -7.74 0.28
CA ASN A 56 -18.94 -7.48 1.36
C ASN A 56 -18.97 -6.04 1.90
N GLY A 57 -18.72 -5.05 1.03
CA GLY A 57 -18.70 -3.63 1.39
C GLY A 57 -17.37 -3.15 2.00
N GLU A 58 -16.38 -4.03 2.11
CA GLU A 58 -15.04 -3.72 2.59
C GLU A 58 -14.07 -3.58 1.41
N ILE A 59 -13.02 -2.76 1.58
CA ILE A 59 -11.98 -2.53 0.58
C ILE A 59 -10.75 -3.35 0.96
N TYR A 60 -10.15 -3.99 -0.02
CA TYR A 60 -8.93 -4.78 0.13
C TYR A 60 -7.86 -4.32 -0.85
N VAL A 61 -6.61 -4.44 -0.44
CA VAL A 61 -5.43 -4.26 -1.29
C VAL A 61 -4.81 -5.63 -1.55
N ALA A 62 -4.62 -5.96 -2.83
CA ALA A 62 -3.78 -7.09 -3.24
C ALA A 62 -2.44 -6.53 -3.72
N TYR A 63 -1.33 -7.14 -3.31
CA TYR A 63 0.02 -6.71 -3.68
C TYR A 63 0.98 -7.90 -3.68
N HIS A 64 2.19 -7.72 -4.21
CA HIS A 64 3.24 -8.72 -4.03
C HIS A 64 4.26 -8.27 -2.98
N ALA A 65 4.86 -9.23 -2.29
CA ALA A 65 6.01 -9.02 -1.41
C ALA A 65 6.90 -10.28 -1.38
N GLU A 66 8.14 -10.13 -0.92
CA GLU A 66 9.06 -11.25 -0.66
C GLU A 66 9.03 -11.63 0.83
N ARG A 67 9.37 -12.89 1.15
CA ARG A 67 9.62 -13.28 2.53
C ARG A 67 11.07 -12.94 2.90
N PRO A 68 11.34 -12.37 4.08
CA PRO A 68 12.70 -12.13 4.54
C PRO A 68 13.56 -13.38 4.45
N GLY A 69 14.74 -13.26 3.84
CA GLY A 69 15.66 -14.38 3.64
C GLY A 69 15.37 -15.29 2.43
N GLU A 70 14.28 -15.04 1.68
CA GLU A 70 13.93 -15.75 0.45
C GLU A 70 13.86 -14.81 -0.76
N PRO A 71 14.97 -14.14 -1.14
CA PRO A 71 14.95 -13.10 -2.17
C PRO A 71 14.60 -13.66 -3.55
N GLY A 72 13.96 -12.82 -4.38
CA GLY A 72 13.59 -13.16 -5.76
C GLY A 72 12.31 -13.99 -5.91
N ARG A 73 11.61 -14.28 -4.81
CA ARG A 73 10.29 -14.93 -4.80
C ARG A 73 9.22 -13.97 -4.31
N ARG A 74 8.55 -13.32 -5.26
CA ARG A 74 7.41 -12.44 -4.98
C ARG A 74 6.13 -13.27 -4.86
N ASN A 75 5.50 -13.20 -3.70
CA ASN A 75 4.25 -13.87 -3.38
C ASN A 75 3.13 -12.84 -3.26
N THR A 76 1.91 -13.22 -3.66
CA THR A 76 0.72 -12.37 -3.49
C THR A 76 0.28 -12.36 -2.03
N ALA A 77 -0.04 -11.17 -1.52
CA ALA A 77 -0.66 -10.94 -0.23
C ALA A 77 -1.90 -10.06 -0.38
N ILE A 78 -2.82 -10.15 0.58
CA ILE A 78 -4.06 -9.37 0.64
C ILE A 78 -4.18 -8.79 2.04
N ARG A 79 -4.54 -7.50 2.14
CA ARG A 79 -4.87 -6.82 3.40
C ARG A 79 -6.14 -6.02 3.27
N LYS A 80 -6.89 -5.91 4.36
CA LYS A 80 -8.02 -4.98 4.46
C LYS A 80 -7.50 -3.55 4.47
N VAL A 81 -8.15 -2.66 3.73
CA VAL A 81 -7.89 -1.22 3.75
C VAL A 81 -8.77 -0.59 4.82
N VAL A 82 -8.15 0.15 5.73
CA VAL A 82 -8.84 0.87 6.79
C VAL A 82 -8.81 2.36 6.48
N LEU A 83 -9.96 3.03 6.54
CA LEU A 83 -10.00 4.49 6.45
C LEU A 83 -9.80 5.09 7.84
N ASN A 84 -8.89 6.06 7.98
CA ASN A 84 -8.78 6.83 9.21
C ASN A 84 -9.92 7.85 9.35
N GLU A 85 -9.94 8.62 10.45
CA GLU A 85 -10.98 9.63 10.72
C GLU A 85 -11.10 10.73 9.65
N PHE A 86 -10.06 10.94 8.85
CA PHE A 86 -10.03 11.89 7.74
C PHE A 86 -10.36 11.25 6.39
N GLY A 87 -10.73 9.97 6.36
CA GLY A 87 -11.00 9.22 5.12
C GLY A 87 -9.75 8.80 4.35
N PHE A 88 -8.56 8.90 4.94
CA PHE A 88 -7.31 8.48 4.29
C PHE A 88 -7.15 6.95 4.37
N PRO A 89 -6.86 6.26 3.24
CA PRO A 89 -6.72 4.81 3.21
C PRO A 89 -5.37 4.35 3.78
N LEU A 90 -5.43 3.52 4.82
CA LEU A 90 -4.30 2.87 5.46
C LEU A 90 -4.18 1.42 4.94
N LEU A 91 -3.00 1.06 4.44
CA LEU A 91 -2.71 -0.27 3.86
C LEU A 91 -1.95 -1.20 4.79
N ASN A 92 -1.45 -0.67 5.90
CA ASN A 92 -0.49 -1.30 6.79
C ASN A 92 -1.06 -1.51 8.21
N VAL A 93 -2.38 -1.46 8.37
CA VAL A 93 -3.01 -1.75 9.66
C VAL A 93 -2.86 -3.23 9.93
N VAL A 94 -2.28 -3.56 11.09
CA VAL A 94 -2.25 -4.91 11.65
C VAL A 94 -3.42 -4.98 12.61
N GLU A 95 -4.28 -5.99 12.47
CA GLU A 95 -5.29 -6.26 13.49
C GLU A 95 -4.57 -6.53 14.80
N ILE A 96 -4.84 -5.70 15.81
CA ILE A 96 -4.37 -5.96 17.16
C ILE A 96 -5.32 -7.04 17.68
N GLU A 97 -4.86 -8.29 17.81
CA GLU A 97 -5.59 -9.27 18.61
C GLU A 97 -5.74 -8.68 20.02
N GLU A 98 -6.97 -8.46 20.47
CA GLU A 98 -7.23 -8.12 21.86
C GLU A 98 -6.64 -9.26 22.73
N MET A 99 -5.68 -8.91 23.60
CA MET A 99 -5.11 -9.82 24.60
C MET A 99 -6.11 -10.13 25.72
#